data_AF-A0A2K2VMX1-F1
#
_entry.id   AF-A0A2K2VMX1-F1
#
_cell.length_a   1.000
_cell.length_b   1.000
_cell.length_c   1.000
_cell.angle_alpha   90.00
_cell.angle_beta   90.00
_cell.angle_gamma   90.00
#
_symmetry.space_group_name_H-M   'P 1'
#
loop_
_entity.id
_entity.type
_entity.pdbx_description
1 polymer ?
#
loop_
_entity_poly.entity_id
_entity_poly.type
_entity_poly.pdbx_seq_one_letter_code
_entity_poly.pdbx_strand_id
1 'polypeptide(L)'
;LHAFGPDHLTAIADFSIGKNRNKTMLITTLFALGHGLSLFIFAKILQSYHVSDVLLGYGDILSSLVILSIGIYLLYMVFTDRIQLKKHIHSGKEHLHIWFGKEHSHRNADTASAFTIGTLMGIGGVRGMLITLGAIEGQNVDFVMVFAFTLGVMSIFVGFGVVILYINKNLLNSKQNLRRVFATAGVVSVVVGSNMLIG
;
A
#
# COMPACT_ATOMS: atom_id res chain seq x y z
N LEU A 1 0.11 -1.42 -15.46
CA LEU A 1 0.93 -2.54 -14.96
C LEU A 1 1.59 -2.20 -13.63
N HIS A 2 2.43 -1.15 -13.54
CA HIS A 2 3.06 -0.70 -12.28
C HIS A 2 2.12 -0.64 -11.07
N ALA A 3 0.99 0.05 -11.19
CA ALA A 3 0.03 0.22 -10.09
C ALA A 3 -0.67 -1.09 -9.64
N PHE A 4 -0.62 -2.13 -10.46
CA PHE A 4 -1.15 -3.45 -10.09
C PHE A 4 -0.08 -4.35 -9.47
N GLY A 5 1.11 -3.80 -9.21
CA GLY A 5 2.13 -4.46 -8.41
C GLY A 5 1.53 -4.93 -7.08
N PRO A 6 1.69 -6.22 -6.73
CA PRO A 6 1.04 -6.78 -5.57
C PRO A 6 1.57 -6.18 -4.26
N ASP A 7 2.78 -5.61 -4.28
CA ASP A 7 3.35 -4.80 -3.21
C ASP A 7 2.48 -3.57 -2.87
N HIS A 8 2.13 -2.75 -3.87
CA HIS A 8 1.36 -1.52 -3.67
C HIS A 8 -0.06 -1.83 -3.22
N LEU A 9 -0.72 -2.78 -3.88
CA LEU A 9 -2.09 -3.16 -3.57
C LEU A 9 -2.19 -3.76 -2.16
N THR A 10 -1.21 -4.58 -1.76
CA THR A 10 -1.25 -5.17 -0.43
C THR A 10 -0.97 -4.13 0.64
N ALA A 11 -0.02 -3.20 0.45
CA ALA A 11 0.17 -2.08 1.37
C ALA A 11 -1.10 -1.23 1.54
N ILE A 12 -1.78 -0.87 0.44
CA ILE A 12 -3.05 -0.12 0.50
C ILE A 12 -4.11 -0.91 1.24
N ALA A 13 -4.24 -2.21 0.97
CA ALA A 13 -5.18 -3.08 1.66
C ALA A 13 -4.90 -3.11 3.17
N ASP A 14 -3.64 -3.29 3.57
CA ASP A 14 -3.23 -3.46 4.96
C ASP A 14 -3.57 -2.26 5.85
N PHE A 15 -3.42 -1.03 5.32
CA PHE A 15 -3.80 0.19 6.05
C PHE A 15 -5.31 0.50 5.99
N SER A 16 -6.03 -0.03 5.00
CA SER A 16 -7.40 0.38 4.68
C SER A 16 -8.46 -0.64 5.13
N ILE A 17 -8.11 -1.91 5.31
CA ILE A 17 -9.04 -2.97 5.72
C ILE A 17 -9.61 -2.66 7.11
N GLY A 18 -10.92 -2.77 7.25
CA GLY A 18 -11.65 -2.57 8.51
C GLY A 18 -11.82 -1.10 8.93
N LYS A 19 -11.40 -0.14 8.10
CA LYS A 19 -11.61 1.29 8.34
C LYS A 19 -12.95 1.75 7.76
N ASN A 20 -13.48 2.85 8.30
CA ASN A 20 -14.69 3.47 7.77
C ASN A 20 -14.45 4.12 6.39
N ARG A 21 -15.53 4.55 5.72
CA ARG A 21 -15.47 5.09 4.35
C ARG A 21 -14.48 6.24 4.22
N ASN A 22 -14.61 7.24 5.08
CA ASN A 22 -13.81 8.48 5.02
C ASN A 22 -12.33 8.18 5.27
N LYS A 23 -12.03 7.33 6.25
CA LYS A 23 -10.66 6.98 6.61
C LYS A 23 -10.00 6.12 5.54
N THR A 24 -10.72 5.15 4.95
CA THR A 24 -10.20 4.32 3.84
C THR A 24 -9.83 5.20 2.65
N MET A 25 -10.73 6.08 2.20
CA MET A 25 -10.45 6.98 1.08
C MET A 25 -9.32 7.97 1.38
N LEU A 26 -9.24 8.46 2.62
CA LEU A 26 -8.14 9.32 3.05
C LEU A 26 -6.79 8.59 2.99
N ILE A 27 -6.74 7.37 3.52
CA ILE A 27 -5.52 6.54 3.51
C ILE A 27 -5.08 6.24 2.07
N THR A 28 -6.00 5.79 1.21
CA THR A 28 -5.66 5.46 -0.18
C THR A 28 -5.22 6.69 -0.97
N THR A 29 -5.85 7.85 -0.72
CA THR A 29 -5.47 9.12 -1.37
C THR A 29 -4.11 9.61 -0.88
N LEU A 30 -3.84 9.55 0.42
CA LEU A 30 -2.55 9.93 0.99
C LEU A 30 -1.42 9.00 0.50
N PHE A 31 -1.68 7.69 0.42
CA PHE A 31 -0.75 6.75 -0.19
C PHE A 31 -0.49 7.11 -1.66
N ALA A 32 -1.54 7.35 -2.44
CA ALA A 32 -1.43 7.73 -3.84
C ALA A 32 -0.64 9.03 -4.04
N LEU A 33 -0.90 10.04 -3.21
CA LEU A 33 -0.15 11.30 -3.23
C LEU A 33 1.31 11.10 -2.85
N GLY A 34 1.60 10.37 -1.77
CA GLY A 34 2.98 10.10 -1.36
C GLY A 34 3.76 9.34 -2.44
N HIS A 35 3.16 8.29 -2.99
CA HIS A 35 3.74 7.47 -4.06
C HIS A 35 3.93 8.26 -5.35
N GLY A 36 2.90 8.97 -5.79
CA GLY A 36 2.97 9.74 -7.03
C GLY A 36 3.94 10.92 -6.94
N LEU A 37 3.91 11.67 -5.84
CA LEU A 37 4.80 12.80 -5.63
C LEU A 37 6.26 12.36 -5.55
N SER A 38 6.55 11.26 -4.85
CA SER A 38 7.91 10.72 -4.77
C SER A 38 8.39 10.19 -6.12
N LEU A 39 7.57 9.44 -6.87
CA LEU A 39 7.90 9.02 -8.24
C LEU A 39 8.30 10.22 -9.10
N PHE A 40 7.49 11.27 -9.07
CA PHE A 40 7.70 12.46 -9.88
C PHE A 40 8.96 13.25 -9.49
N ILE A 41 9.16 13.51 -8.19
CA ILE A 41 10.33 14.23 -7.67
C ILE A 41 11.61 13.42 -7.93
N PHE A 42 11.61 12.13 -7.62
CA PHE A 42 12.81 11.31 -7.78
C PHE A 42 13.11 11.03 -9.26
N ALA A 43 12.11 10.93 -10.13
CA ALA A 43 12.36 10.91 -11.57
C ALA A 43 13.12 12.15 -12.03
N LYS A 44 12.76 13.34 -11.54
CA LYS A 44 13.49 14.59 -11.83
C LYS A 44 14.94 14.55 -11.34
N ILE A 45 15.15 14.05 -10.12
CA ILE A 45 16.49 13.91 -9.54
C ILE A 45 17.32 12.93 -10.39
N LEU A 46 16.80 11.75 -10.69
CA LEU A 46 17.53 10.71 -11.44
C LEU A 46 17.75 11.05 -12.91
N GLN A 47 16.88 11.87 -13.52
CA GLN A 47 17.12 12.41 -14.87
C GLN A 47 18.22 13.48 -14.87
N SER A 48 18.41 14.20 -13.75
CA SER A 48 19.39 15.29 -13.64
C SER A 48 20.75 14.82 -13.10
N TYR A 49 20.77 13.72 -12.34
CA TYR A 49 21.95 13.18 -11.67
C TYR A 49 22.10 11.70 -11.97
N HIS A 50 23.29 11.30 -12.42
CA HIS A 50 23.65 9.88 -12.52
C HIS A 50 23.82 9.30 -11.12
N VAL A 51 22.80 8.58 -10.65
CA VAL A 51 22.85 7.80 -9.42
C VAL A 51 23.24 6.37 -9.76
N SER A 52 24.14 5.77 -8.99
CA SER A 52 24.59 4.40 -9.24
C SER A 52 23.44 3.40 -9.05
N ASP A 53 23.44 2.34 -9.86
CA ASP A 53 22.49 1.23 -9.72
C ASP A 53 22.53 0.59 -8.33
N VAL A 54 23.69 0.61 -7.67
CA VAL A 54 23.88 0.11 -6.30
C VAL A 54 23.03 0.92 -5.31
N LEU A 55 23.01 2.25 -5.44
CA LEU A 55 22.25 3.11 -4.54
C LEU A 55 20.73 2.94 -4.75
N LEU A 56 20.31 2.81 -6.01
CA LEU A 56 18.91 2.54 -6.34
C LEU A 56 18.47 1.16 -5.82
N GLY A 57 19.33 0.15 -5.91
CA GLY A 57 19.05 -1.19 -5.39
C GLY A 57 18.78 -1.23 -3.88
N TYR A 58 19.38 -0.34 -3.08
CA TYR A 58 19.02 -0.24 -1.66
C TYR A 58 17.58 0.23 -1.44
N GLY A 59 17.04 1.05 -2.33
CA GLY A 59 15.63 1.45 -2.29
C GLY A 59 14.69 0.27 -2.49
N ASP A 60 15.02 -0.60 -3.45
CA ASP A 60 14.27 -1.83 -3.74
C ASP A 60 14.29 -2.79 -2.53
N ILE A 61 15.47 -2.98 -1.92
CA ILE A 61 15.63 -3.83 -0.72
C ILE A 61 14.82 -3.28 0.45
N LEU A 62 14.89 -1.97 0.70
CA LEU A 62 14.19 -1.34 1.82
C LEU A 62 12.67 -1.46 1.65
N SER A 63 12.15 -1.22 0.44
CA SER A 63 10.74 -1.42 0.12
C SER A 63 10.30 -2.86 0.37
N SER A 64 11.09 -3.83 -0.10
CA SER A 64 10.80 -5.26 0.05
C SER A 64 10.77 -5.71 1.51
N LEU A 65 11.70 -5.20 2.35
CA LEU A 65 11.72 -5.47 3.78
C LEU A 65 10.49 -4.92 4.50
N VAL A 66 10.02 -3.74 4.11
CA VAL A 66 8.80 -3.13 4.67
C VAL A 66 7.58 -4.00 4.38
N ILE A 67 7.39 -4.41 3.12
CA ILE A 67 6.25 -5.25 2.70
C ILE A 67 6.29 -6.60 3.42
N LEU A 68 7.47 -7.24 3.45
CA LEU A 68 7.68 -8.50 4.15
C LEU A 68 7.33 -8.37 5.65
N SER A 69 7.78 -7.30 6.30
CA SER A 69 7.53 -7.03 7.71
C SER A 69 6.04 -6.83 8.00
N ILE A 70 5.32 -6.11 7.13
CA ILE A 70 3.86 -5.93 7.24
C ILE A 70 3.16 -7.28 7.08
N GLY A 71 3.55 -8.09 6.08
CA GLY A 71 3.00 -9.42 5.88
C GLY A 71 3.16 -10.34 7.09
N ILE A 72 4.38 -10.42 7.64
CA ILE A 72 4.67 -11.17 8.86
C ILE A 72 3.82 -10.67 10.03
N TYR A 73 3.70 -9.34 10.18
CA TYR A 73 2.90 -8.73 11.25
C TYR A 73 1.41 -9.11 11.16
N LEU A 74 0.82 -9.09 9.97
CA LEU A 74 -0.58 -9.49 9.77
C LEU A 74 -0.81 -10.96 10.08
N LEU A 75 0.11 -11.82 9.62
CA LEU A 75 0.07 -13.25 9.95
C LEU A 75 0.19 -13.47 11.46
N TYR A 76 1.13 -12.80 12.13
CA TYR A 76 1.24 -12.82 13.59
C TYR A 76 -0.09 -12.46 14.27
N MET A 77 -0.74 -11.39 13.81
CA MET A 77 -2.04 -10.93 14.34
C MET A 77 -3.16 -11.97 14.15
N VAL A 78 -3.18 -12.66 13.01
CA VAL A 78 -4.12 -13.76 12.73
C VAL A 78 -3.83 -14.97 13.62
N PHE A 79 -2.58 -15.40 13.72
CA PHE A 79 -2.19 -16.61 14.47
C PHE A 79 -2.34 -16.45 15.98
N THR A 80 -2.17 -15.23 16.51
CA THR A 80 -2.31 -14.95 17.94
C THR A 80 -3.71 -14.49 18.36
N ASP A 81 -4.71 -14.64 17.48
CA ASP A 81 -6.11 -14.21 17.67
C ASP A 81 -6.22 -12.77 18.21
N ARG A 82 -5.34 -11.87 17.74
CA ARG A 82 -5.33 -10.46 18.14
C ARG A 82 -6.34 -9.63 17.35
N ILE A 83 -6.99 -10.20 16.34
CA ILE A 83 -8.01 -9.55 15.52
C ILE A 83 -9.37 -9.78 16.17
N GLN A 84 -9.95 -8.70 16.68
CA GLN A 84 -11.21 -8.74 17.41
C GLN A 84 -12.29 -7.97 16.65
N LEU A 85 -13.53 -8.46 16.74
CA LEU A 85 -14.68 -7.93 16.03
C LEU A 85 -15.88 -7.87 16.99
N LYS A 86 -16.44 -6.68 17.20
CA LYS A 86 -17.64 -6.46 18.01
C LYS A 86 -18.66 -5.68 17.20
N LYS A 87 -19.87 -6.23 17.11
CA LYS A 87 -21.04 -5.57 16.53
C LYS A 87 -21.78 -4.85 17.64
N HIS A 88 -22.16 -3.60 17.43
CA HIS A 88 -23.10 -2.91 18.31
C HIS A 88 -23.98 -1.95 17.51
N ILE A 89 -25.16 -1.64 18.04
CA ILE A 89 -26.10 -0.70 17.43
C ILE A 89 -25.94 0.65 18.11
N HIS A 90 -25.68 1.70 17.34
CA HIS A 90 -25.66 3.09 17.82
C HIS A 90 -26.53 3.94 16.90
N SER A 91 -27.53 4.61 17.48
CA SER A 91 -28.53 5.42 16.75
C SER A 91 -29.24 4.66 15.62
N GLY A 92 -29.62 3.39 15.87
CA GLY A 92 -30.34 2.56 14.88
C GLY A 92 -29.50 2.08 13.70
N LYS A 93 -28.19 2.33 13.70
CA LYS A 93 -27.23 1.83 12.70
C LYS A 93 -26.33 0.77 13.33
N GLU A 94 -26.14 -0.35 12.65
CA GLU A 94 -25.18 -1.39 13.05
C GLU A 94 -23.76 -0.87 12.78
N HIS A 95 -22.94 -0.82 13.83
CA HIS A 95 -21.53 -0.47 13.76
C HIS A 95 -20.69 -1.72 14.03
N LEU A 96 -19.72 -1.94 13.15
CA LEU A 96 -18.73 -3.00 13.26
C LEU A 96 -17.43 -2.39 13.81
N HIS A 97 -17.04 -2.77 15.02
CA HIS A 97 -15.77 -2.36 15.60
C HIS A 97 -14.74 -3.48 15.40
N ILE A 98 -13.71 -3.17 14.60
CA ILE A 98 -12.53 -4.00 14.44
C ILE A 98 -11.40 -3.37 15.26
N TRP A 99 -10.77 -4.15 16.13
CA TRP A 99 -9.55 -3.72 16.83
C TRP A 99 -8.50 -4.82 16.87
N PHE A 100 -7.29 -4.37 17.16
CA PHE A 100 -6.07 -5.17 17.10
C PHE A 100 -5.43 -5.15 18.49
N GLY A 101 -5.19 -6.33 19.08
CA GLY A 101 -4.56 -6.46 20.39
C GLY A 101 -5.52 -6.76 21.55
N LYS A 102 -5.00 -6.67 22.78
CA LYS A 102 -5.75 -7.01 24.02
C LYS A 102 -6.39 -5.79 24.69
N GLU A 103 -5.81 -4.59 24.57
CA GLU A 103 -6.31 -3.35 25.19
C GLU A 103 -6.05 -2.11 24.32
N HIS A 104 -6.82 -1.05 24.59
CA HIS A 104 -6.99 0.15 23.78
C HIS A 104 -5.83 1.15 23.90
N SER A 105 -5.15 1.46 22.79
CA SER A 105 -4.49 2.76 22.62
C SER A 105 -4.62 3.22 21.17
N HIS A 106 -5.30 4.34 20.96
CA HIS A 106 -5.42 4.94 19.63
C HIS A 106 -4.29 5.94 19.46
N ARG A 107 -3.21 5.54 18.79
CA ARG A 107 -2.29 6.51 18.20
C ARG A 107 -2.75 6.77 16.77
N ASN A 108 -3.04 8.03 16.46
CA ASN A 108 -3.60 8.49 15.17
C ASN A 108 -2.56 8.44 14.01
N ALA A 109 -1.66 7.47 14.03
CA ALA A 109 -0.50 7.39 13.14
C ALA A 109 -0.85 6.83 11.75
N ASP A 110 -1.98 6.11 11.59
CA ASP A 110 -2.35 5.41 10.35
C ASP A 110 -2.23 6.25 9.07
N THR A 111 -2.62 7.53 9.12
CA THR A 111 -2.58 8.43 7.95
C THR A 111 -1.19 8.95 7.64
N ALA A 112 -0.38 9.23 8.68
CA ALA A 112 1.02 9.60 8.50
C ALA A 112 1.82 8.39 7.97
N SER A 113 1.55 7.21 8.52
CA SER A 113 2.13 5.95 8.05
C SER A 113 1.79 5.68 6.59
N ALA A 114 0.54 5.85 6.16
CA ALA A 114 0.15 5.61 4.76
C ALA A 114 0.88 6.52 3.76
N PHE A 115 0.99 7.82 4.05
CA PHE A 115 1.76 8.74 3.20
C PHE A 115 3.26 8.40 3.19
N THR A 116 3.85 8.11 4.35
CA THR A 116 5.27 7.75 4.45
C THR A 116 5.59 6.46 3.72
N ILE A 117 4.78 5.41 3.89
CA ILE A 117 4.95 4.15 3.16
C ILE A 117 4.76 4.37 1.66
N GLY A 118 3.73 5.12 1.24
CA GLY A 118 3.54 5.48 -0.17
C GLY A 118 4.76 6.23 -0.74
N THR A 119 5.33 7.17 0.00
CA THR A 119 6.56 7.88 -0.38
C THR A 119 7.75 6.93 -0.51
N LEU A 120 7.97 6.04 0.46
CA LEU A 120 9.07 5.07 0.44
C LEU A 120 8.96 4.12 -0.76
N MET A 121 7.76 3.60 -1.01
CA MET A 121 7.49 2.71 -2.14
C MET A 121 7.63 3.44 -3.48
N GLY A 122 7.22 4.71 -3.54
CA GLY A 122 7.43 5.53 -4.72
C GLY A 122 8.91 5.77 -4.99
N ILE A 123 9.73 6.04 -3.97
CA ILE A 123 11.19 6.15 -4.11
C ILE A 123 11.81 4.87 -4.71
N GLY A 124 11.47 3.70 -4.15
CA GLY A 124 11.93 2.42 -4.71
C GLY A 124 11.41 2.18 -6.14
N GLY A 125 10.17 2.55 -6.41
CA GLY A 125 9.50 2.34 -7.70
C GLY A 125 10.00 3.21 -8.85
N VAL A 126 10.80 4.27 -8.61
CA VAL A 126 11.24 5.21 -9.66
C VAL A 126 12.04 4.49 -10.74
N ARG A 127 12.93 3.57 -10.34
CA ARG A 127 13.78 2.83 -11.27
C ARG A 127 12.93 1.99 -12.24
N GLY A 128 11.98 1.22 -11.70
CA GLY A 128 11.06 0.42 -12.51
C GLY A 128 10.20 1.25 -13.46
N MET A 129 9.73 2.42 -13.00
CA MET A 129 9.02 3.38 -13.84
C MET A 129 9.89 3.86 -15.01
N LEU A 130 11.10 4.37 -14.74
CA LEU A 130 11.99 4.92 -15.77
C LEU A 130 12.39 3.87 -16.81
N ILE A 131 12.66 2.63 -16.38
CA ILE A 131 12.92 1.51 -17.31
C ILE A 131 11.70 1.25 -18.20
N THR A 132 10.50 1.21 -17.61
CA THR A 132 9.25 0.97 -18.36
C THR A 132 9.00 2.07 -19.38
N LEU A 133 9.14 3.34 -19.00
CA LEU A 133 8.96 4.47 -19.89
C LEU A 133 10.03 4.51 -20.99
N GLY A 134 11.29 4.25 -20.64
CA GLY A 134 12.40 4.20 -21.59
C GLY A 134 12.26 3.10 -22.64
N ALA A 135 11.64 1.96 -22.27
CA ALA A 135 11.33 0.88 -23.18
C ALA A 135 10.19 1.21 -24.16
N ILE A 136 9.26 2.09 -23.77
CA ILE A 136 8.10 2.47 -24.61
C ILE A 136 8.49 3.54 -25.64
N GLU A 137 9.31 4.53 -25.26
CA GLU A 137 9.63 5.69 -26.12
C GLU A 137 11.08 5.75 -26.63
N GLY A 138 11.82 4.65 -26.58
CA GLY A 138 13.10 4.55 -27.30
C GLY A 138 14.15 5.54 -26.82
N GLN A 139 14.29 5.69 -25.48
CA GLN A 139 15.31 6.44 -24.72
C GLN A 139 14.95 7.86 -24.25
N ASN A 140 13.95 8.55 -24.82
CA ASN A 140 13.60 9.92 -24.39
C ASN A 140 12.34 9.94 -23.51
N VAL A 141 12.53 9.74 -22.20
CA VAL A 141 11.45 9.88 -21.22
C VAL A 141 11.20 11.37 -20.95
N ASP A 142 10.17 11.93 -21.61
CA ASP A 142 9.78 13.31 -21.40
C ASP A 142 9.02 13.53 -20.07
N PHE A 143 8.83 14.79 -19.72
CA PHE A 143 8.18 15.17 -18.48
C PHE A 143 6.66 14.92 -18.46
N VAL A 144 6.01 15.07 -19.61
CA VAL A 144 4.56 14.87 -19.75
C VAL A 144 4.23 13.39 -19.52
N MET A 145 5.10 12.50 -19.95
CA MET A 145 4.99 11.06 -19.78
C MET A 145 5.14 10.63 -18.33
N VAL A 146 6.14 11.16 -17.60
CA VAL A 146 6.28 10.91 -16.15
C VAL A 146 5.05 11.42 -15.39
N PHE A 147 4.54 12.59 -15.77
CA PHE A 147 3.33 13.15 -15.17
C PHE A 147 2.09 12.29 -15.46
N ALA A 148 1.88 11.89 -16.71
CA ALA A 148 0.77 11.03 -17.12
C ALA A 148 0.83 9.65 -16.44
N PHE A 149 2.03 9.06 -16.35
CA PHE A 149 2.26 7.82 -15.63
C PHE A 149 1.87 7.95 -14.16
N THR A 150 2.36 9.02 -13.52
CA THR A 150 2.07 9.32 -12.11
C THR A 150 0.57 9.47 -11.85
N LEU A 151 -0.13 10.26 -12.68
CA LEU A 151 -1.58 10.44 -12.59
C LEU A 151 -2.36 9.14 -12.81
N GLY A 152 -1.91 8.32 -13.75
CA GLY A 152 -2.49 7.00 -14.01
C GLY A 152 -2.36 6.08 -12.80
N VAL A 153 -1.17 6.00 -12.20
CA VAL A 153 -0.92 5.20 -11.00
C VAL A 153 -1.79 5.68 -9.82
N MET A 154 -1.83 6.99 -9.58
CA MET A 154 -2.65 7.57 -8.51
C MET A 154 -4.14 7.25 -8.68
N SER A 155 -4.64 7.34 -9.92
CA SER A 155 -6.04 7.07 -10.24
C SER A 155 -6.39 5.60 -9.97
N ILE A 156 -5.51 4.66 -10.30
CA ILE A 156 -5.68 3.23 -9.99
C ILE A 156 -5.70 2.99 -8.49
N PHE A 157 -4.80 3.62 -7.71
CA PHE A 157 -4.79 3.47 -6.25
C PHE A 157 -6.05 4.01 -5.58
N VAL A 158 -6.56 5.17 -6.02
CA VAL A 158 -7.84 5.70 -5.53
C VAL A 158 -9.00 4.77 -5.91
N GLY A 159 -9.00 4.25 -7.14
CA GLY A 159 -9.98 3.25 -7.59
C GLY A 159 -9.91 1.95 -6.77
N PHE A 160 -8.72 1.48 -6.45
CA PHE A 160 -8.52 0.32 -5.57
C PHE A 160 -9.03 0.58 -4.15
N GLY A 161 -8.92 1.81 -3.65
CA GLY A 161 -9.57 2.23 -2.41
C GLY A 161 -11.07 1.98 -2.40
N VAL A 162 -11.76 2.18 -3.53
CA VAL A 162 -13.19 1.84 -3.69
C VAL A 162 -13.43 0.33 -3.61
N VAL A 163 -12.52 -0.48 -4.14
CA VAL A 163 -12.58 -1.94 -3.99
C VAL A 163 -12.42 -2.33 -2.52
N ILE A 164 -11.49 -1.74 -1.79
CA ILE A 164 -11.35 -1.99 -0.34
C ILE A 164 -12.60 -1.55 0.43
N LEU A 165 -13.24 -0.44 0.06
CA LEU A 165 -14.53 -0.06 0.64
C LEU A 165 -15.60 -1.14 0.45
N TYR A 166 -15.65 -1.72 -0.74
CA TYR A 166 -16.55 -2.83 -1.04
C TYR A 166 -16.23 -4.06 -0.17
N ILE A 167 -14.95 -4.40 0.00
CA ILE A 167 -14.51 -5.49 0.89
C ILE A 167 -14.92 -5.18 2.34
N ASN A 168 -14.65 -3.97 2.83
CA ASN A 168 -14.98 -3.55 4.20
C ASN A 168 -16.48 -3.66 4.50
N LYS A 169 -17.33 -3.30 3.53
CA LYS A 169 -18.79 -3.31 3.70
C LYS A 169 -19.39 -4.72 3.57
N ASN A 170 -18.87 -5.55 2.68
CA ASN A 170 -19.54 -6.79 2.28
C ASN A 170 -18.86 -8.08 2.79
N LEU A 171 -17.54 -8.08 2.96
CA LEU A 171 -16.78 -9.28 3.32
C LEU A 171 -16.42 -9.34 4.80
N LEU A 172 -16.23 -8.20 5.48
CA LEU A 172 -15.79 -8.13 6.88
C LEU A 172 -16.91 -8.31 7.92
N ASN A 173 -17.95 -9.06 7.57
CA ASN A 173 -19.15 -9.20 8.41
C ASN A 173 -19.03 -10.26 9.52
N SER A 174 -17.95 -11.05 9.51
CA SER A 174 -17.68 -12.11 10.50
C SER A 174 -16.20 -12.14 10.90
N LYS A 175 -15.92 -12.59 12.14
CA LYS A 175 -14.54 -12.76 12.63
C LYS A 175 -13.75 -13.74 11.75
N GLN A 176 -14.40 -14.75 11.20
CA GLN A 176 -13.75 -15.72 10.32
C GLN A 176 -13.37 -15.11 8.97
N ASN A 177 -14.26 -14.33 8.33
CA ASN A 177 -13.94 -13.66 7.07
C ASN A 177 -12.85 -12.61 7.27
N LEU A 178 -12.92 -11.87 8.39
CA LEU A 178 -11.89 -10.92 8.76
C LEU A 178 -10.52 -11.61 8.89
N ARG A 179 -10.43 -12.73 9.62
CA ARG A 179 -9.19 -13.50 9.72
C ARG A 179 -8.72 -14.04 8.37
N ARG A 180 -9.63 -14.47 7.49
CA ARG A 180 -9.27 -14.91 6.13
C ARG A 180 -8.68 -13.78 5.29
N VAL A 181 -9.32 -12.61 5.27
CA VAL A 181 -8.83 -11.44 4.51
C VAL A 181 -7.45 -11.01 5.00
N PHE A 182 -7.26 -10.91 6.33
CA PHE A 182 -5.95 -10.57 6.91
C PHE A 182 -4.89 -11.65 6.66
N ALA A 183 -5.26 -12.94 6.70
CA ALA A 183 -4.35 -14.04 6.40
C ALA A 183 -3.93 -14.01 4.93
N THR A 184 -4.87 -13.83 4.01
CA THR A 184 -4.59 -13.73 2.57
C THR A 184 -3.70 -12.53 2.28
N ALA A 185 -4.01 -11.36 2.82
CA ALA A 185 -3.16 -10.17 2.67
C ALA A 185 -1.75 -10.41 3.23
N GLY A 186 -1.65 -11.00 4.43
CA GLY A 186 -0.37 -11.36 5.04
C GLY A 186 0.46 -12.34 4.21
N VAL A 187 -0.15 -13.42 3.70
CA VAL A 187 0.54 -14.40 2.83
C VAL A 187 1.00 -13.75 1.54
N VAL A 188 0.15 -12.96 0.89
CA VAL A 188 0.52 -12.26 -0.36
C VAL A 188 1.68 -11.30 -0.08
N SER A 189 1.64 -10.49 0.97
CA SER A 189 2.74 -9.59 1.35
C SER A 189 4.05 -10.35 1.61
N VAL A 190 4.00 -11.49 2.31
CA VAL A 190 5.22 -12.30 2.55
C VAL A 190 5.77 -12.84 1.23
N VAL A 191 4.93 -13.44 0.38
CA VAL A 191 5.35 -13.99 -0.90
C VAL A 191 5.99 -12.91 -1.78
N VAL A 192 5.34 -11.76 -1.89
CA VAL A 192 5.81 -10.63 -2.71
C VAL A 192 7.10 -10.06 -2.15
N GLY A 193 7.15 -9.73 -0.85
CA GLY A 193 8.34 -9.17 -0.22
C GLY A 193 9.53 -10.12 -0.26
N SER A 194 9.31 -11.42 -0.06
CA SER A 194 10.36 -12.44 -0.21
C SER A 194 10.83 -12.59 -1.67
N ASN A 195 9.91 -12.60 -2.63
CA ASN A 195 10.26 -12.67 -4.05
C ASN A 195 11.12 -11.46 -4.46
N MET A 196 10.72 -10.25 -4.08
CA MET A 196 11.49 -9.04 -4.38
C MET A 196 12.89 -9.01 -3.72
N LEU A 197 13.08 -9.68 -2.58
CA LEU A 197 14.39 -9.78 -1.92
C LEU A 197 15.32 -10.82 -2.56
N ILE A 198 14.76 -11.92 -3.07
CA ILE A 198 15.54 -13.08 -3.55
C ILE A 198 15.81 -12.98 -5.06
N GLY A 199 14.92 -12.33 -5.83
CA GLY A 199 14.97 -12.26 -7.28
C GLY A 199 14.21 -13.40 -7.95
#